data_AF-A0A521KRJ5-F1
#
_entry.id   AF-A0A521KRJ5-F1
#
_cell.length_a   1.000
_cell.length_b   1.000
_cell.length_c   1.000
_cell.angle_alpha   90.00
_cell.angle_beta   90.00
_cell.angle_gamma   90.00
#
_symmetry.space_group_name_H-M   'P 1'
#
loop_
_entity.id
_entity.type
_entity.pdbx_description
1 polymer ?
#
loop_
_entity_poly.entity_id
_entity_poly.type
_entity_poly.pdbx_seq_one_letter_code
_entity_poly.pdbx_strand_id
1 'polypeptide(L)' 'MPRPRGEVPAEQLRELRRARTASDRAQARLREAVVAAIEAGGSYTAVAEAAGLAKSTVQLWAKD' A
#
# COMPACT_ATOMS: atom_id res chain seq x y z
N MET A 1 -4.35 34.09 -15.18
CA MET A 1 -5.44 33.29 -15.78
C MET A 1 -5.65 32.01 -14.96
N PRO A 2 -6.88 31.69 -14.52
CA PRO A 2 -7.16 30.39 -13.92
C PRO A 2 -6.94 29.28 -14.96
N ARG A 3 -6.22 28.21 -14.59
CA ARG A 3 -6.02 27.05 -15.48
C ARG A 3 -7.36 26.33 -15.68
N PRO A 4 -7.73 25.93 -16.92
CA PRO A 4 -8.92 25.13 -17.16
C PRO A 4 -8.83 23.82 -16.35
N ARG A 5 -9.85 23.55 -15.54
CA ARG A 5 -10.00 22.27 -14.84
C ARG A 5 -10.62 21.29 -15.83
N GLY A 6 -9.97 20.15 -16.09
CA GLY A 6 -10.57 19.09 -16.92
C GLY A 6 -9.59 18.02 -17.38
N GLU A 7 -8.37 18.39 -17.74
CA GLU A 7 -7.38 17.44 -18.27
C GLU A 7 -6.07 17.47 -17.48
N VAL A 8 -5.61 16.29 -17.08
CA VAL A 8 -4.27 16.10 -16.52
C VAL A 8 -3.28 16.17 -17.68
N PRO A 9 -2.30 17.07 -17.69
CA PRO A 9 -1.35 17.13 -18.79
C PRO A 9 -0.56 15.83 -18.89
N ALA A 10 -0.16 15.47 -20.11
CA ALA A 10 0.34 14.13 -20.42
C ALA A 10 1.55 13.72 -19.56
N GLU A 11 2.40 14.67 -19.16
CA GLU A 11 3.55 14.41 -18.29
C GLU A 11 3.11 14.02 -16.87
N GLN A 12 2.20 14.79 -16.27
CA GLN A 12 1.66 14.49 -14.94
C GLN A 12 0.87 13.18 -14.96
N LEU A 13 0.18 12.87 -16.06
CA LEU A 13 -0.50 11.58 -16.21
C LEU A 13 0.50 10.41 -16.25
N ARG A 14 1.63 10.56 -16.95
CA ARG A 14 2.72 9.57 -16.95
C ARG A 14 3.31 9.40 -15.56
N GLU A 15 3.53 10.50 -14.84
CA GLU A 15 4.09 10.46 -13.50
C GLU A 15 3.13 9.79 -12.51
N LEU A 16 1.83 10.10 -12.56
CA LEU A 16 0.82 9.42 -11.76
C LEU A 16 0.80 7.91 -12.01
N ARG A 17 0.92 7.49 -13.28
CA ARG A 17 0.98 6.05 -13.61
C ARG A 17 2.23 5.38 -13.04
N ARG A 18 3.39 6.03 -13.11
CA ARG A 18 4.64 5.52 -12.53
C ARG A 18 4.55 5.43 -11.01
N ALA A 19 4.08 6.50 -10.36
CA ALA A 19 3.86 6.53 -8.92
C ALA A 19 2.87 5.45 -8.48
N ARG A 20 1.81 5.22 -9.27
CA ARG A 20 0.85 4.14 -9.02
C ARG A 20 1.52 2.77 -9.06
N THR A 21 2.27 2.46 -10.12
CA THR A 21 2.99 1.19 -10.21
C THR A 21 4.00 1.00 -9.07
N ALA A 22 4.69 2.07 -8.67
CA ALA A 22 5.60 2.02 -7.53
C ALA A 22 4.85 1.75 -6.21
N SER A 23 3.71 2.41 -6.02
CA SER A 23 2.82 2.19 -4.87
C SER A 23 2.29 0.76 -4.80
N ASP A 24 1.80 0.22 -5.92
CA ASP A 24 1.30 -1.16 -5.98
C ASP A 24 2.40 -2.17 -5.61
N ARG A 25 3.63 -1.96 -6.10
CA ARG A 25 4.78 -2.80 -5.73
C ARG A 25 5.17 -2.66 -4.26
N ALA A 26 5.16 -1.45 -3.72
CA ALA A 26 5.45 -1.21 -2.30
C ALA A 26 4.40 -1.87 -1.41
N GLN A 27 3.12 -1.81 -1.80
CA GLN A 27 2.02 -2.45 -1.10
C GLN A 27 2.14 -3.98 -1.13
N ALA A 28 2.51 -4.57 -2.27
CA ALA A 28 2.75 -6.01 -2.37
C ALA A 28 3.87 -6.46 -1.42
N ARG A 29 5.00 -5.75 -1.40
CA ARG A 29 6.12 -6.03 -0.49
C ARG A 29 5.74 -5.86 0.98
N LEU A 30 4.97 -4.82 1.32
CA LEU A 30 4.49 -4.63 2.69
C LEU A 30 3.59 -5.79 3.12
N ARG A 31 2.71 -6.25 2.23
CA ARG A 31 1.86 -7.40 2.48
C ARG A 31 2.67 -8.68 2.70
N GLU A 32 3.65 -8.97 1.86
CA GLU A 32 4.56 -10.11 2.04
C GLU A 32 5.26 -10.07 3.40
N ALA A 33 5.80 -8.91 3.79
CA ALA A 33 6.45 -8.74 5.08
C ALA A 33 5.49 -8.94 6.27
N VAL A 34 4.23 -8.48 6.15
CA VAL A 34 3.20 -8.69 7.17
C VAL A 34 2.89 -10.17 7.33
N VAL A 35 2.68 -10.91 6.22
CA VAL A 35 2.40 -12.35 6.27
C VAL A 35 3.57 -13.10 6.91
N ALA A 36 4.80 -12.83 6.47
CA ALA A 36 5.99 -13.46 7.03
C ALA A 36 6.14 -13.21 8.55
N ALA A 37 5.80 -12.01 9.03
CA ALA A 37 5.84 -11.68 10.46
C ALA A 37 4.79 -12.47 11.27
N ILE A 38 3.61 -12.71 10.70
CA ILE A 38 2.57 -13.56 11.32
C ILE A 38 3.00 -15.02 11.34
N GLU A 39 3.55 -15.54 10.23
CA GLU A 39 4.07 -16.92 10.15
C GLU A 39 5.22 -17.18 11.14
N ALA A 40 6.04 -16.16 11.41
CA ALA A 40 7.08 -16.19 12.44
C ALA A 40 6.53 -16.18 13.89
N GLY A 41 5.21 -16.16 14.08
CA GLY A 41 4.54 -16.17 15.39
C GLY A 41 4.17 -14.79 15.93
N GLY A 42 4.30 -13.73 15.12
CA GLY A 42 3.85 -12.38 15.48
C GLY A 42 2.35 -12.33 15.73
N SER A 43 1.93 -11.63 16.79
CA SER A 43 0.50 -11.39 17.01
C SER A 43 -0.04 -10.34 16.03
N TYR A 44 -1.31 -10.48 15.61
CA TYR A 44 -1.96 -9.52 14.73
C TYR A 44 -1.91 -8.07 15.24
N THR A 45 -1.99 -7.86 16.55
CA THR A 45 -1.92 -6.51 17.14
C THR A 45 -0.51 -5.94 17.02
N ALA A 46 0.52 -6.70 17.41
CA ALA A 46 1.91 -6.25 17.34
C ALA A 46 2.36 -5.95 15.91
N VAL A 47 1.97 -6.81 14.96
CA VAL A 47 2.29 -6.59 13.53
C VAL A 47 1.55 -5.38 12.98
N ALA A 48 0.30 -5.15 13.36
CA ALA A 48 -0.47 -3.97 12.95
C ALA A 48 0.16 -2.66 13.45
N GLU A 49 0.59 -2.63 14.72
CA GLU A 49 1.30 -1.48 15.29
C GLU A 49 2.63 -1.22 14.59
N ALA A 50 3.44 -2.26 14.37
CA ALA A 50 4.73 -2.14 13.70
C ALA A 50 4.60 -1.68 12.23
N ALA A 51 3.56 -2.14 11.52
CA ALA A 51 3.33 -1.81 10.13
C ALA A 51 2.53 -0.50 9.92
N GLY A 52 2.00 0.12 10.99
CA GLY A 52 1.12 1.29 10.90
C GLY A 52 -0.22 0.99 10.22
N LEU A 53 -0.73 -0.23 10.39
CA LEU A 53 -1.96 -0.71 9.73
C LEU A 53 -3.09 -0.89 10.74
N ALA A 54 -4.33 -0.89 10.25
CA ALA A 54 -5.44 -1.39 11.04
C ALA A 54 -5.30 -2.92 11.24
N LYS A 55 -5.63 -3.40 12.43
CA LYS A 55 -5.61 -4.84 12.74
C LYS A 55 -6.47 -5.66 11.77
N SER A 56 -7.59 -5.12 11.31
CA SER A 56 -8.47 -5.77 10.32
C SER A 56 -7.77 -5.99 8.97
N THR A 57 -6.91 -5.06 8.55
CA THR A 57 -6.10 -5.21 7.32
C THR A 57 -5.10 -6.36 7.44
N VAL A 58 -4.41 -6.45 8.58
CA VAL A 58 -3.47 -7.56 8.85
C VAL A 58 -4.19 -8.90 8.88
N GLN A 59 -5.35 -8.97 9.53
CA GLN A 59 -6.18 -10.18 9.56
C GLN A 59 -6.70 -10.60 8.18
N LEU A 60 -7.02 -9.63 7.31
CA LEU A 60 -7.42 -9.92 5.93
C LEU A 60 -6.24 -10.51 5.15
N TRP A 61 -5.07 -9.88 5.23
CA TRP A 61 -3.89 -10.34 4.49
C TRP A 61 -3.34 -11.69 4.93
N ALA A 62 -3.53 -12.07 6.19
CA ALA A 62 -3.12 -13.38 6.70
C ALA A 62 -4.07 -14.52 6.32
N LYS A 63 -5.26 -14.23 5.78
CA LYS A 63 -6.27 -15.22 5.37
C LYS A 63 -6.24 -15.54 3.88
N ASP A 64 -5.71 -14.61 3.09
CA ASP A 64 -5.50 -14.77 1.65
C ASP A 64 -4.26 -15.65 1.39
#